data_AF-A0A1Q8AKZ5-F1
#
_entry.id   AF-A0A1Q8AKZ5-F1
#
_cell.length_a   1.000
_cell.length_b   1.000
_cell.length_c   1.000
_cell.angle_alpha   90.00
_cell.angle_beta   90.00
_cell.angle_gamma   90.00
#
_symmetry.space_group_name_H-M   'P 1'
#
loop_
_entity.id
_entity.type
_entity.pdbx_description
1 polymer ?
#
loop_
_entity_poly.entity_id
_entity_poly.type
_entity_poly.pdbx_seq_one_letter_code
_entity_poly.pdbx_strand_id
1 'polypeptide(L)'
;MDAREVREGHGAGEEGSHVAASGGLGADRPSVLQLRVRVLEMSSVFAELPDGALRSLARRMQAVALAPGDTLRLGGRGGDVVMFLATGVAEQSITDASGKLLLTRRPAPGDLLILPAPRTGDRYVTSIRGLTQSLLLTLDRDGLMAGLGHDADKVVIALDKLWDQQVAAAIETQAQAASRTSAPIVAFFSAKGGSGTSTIAVNSAAALAVRYPRQVLLIDLSAPFGHAALFADLVATGSIAGASKAAPEDFEKNLRGAIVYHKTGLGVLPGTLRPEQVDLMTAELTGRALDVAAAWHRLVVADLGTSLAEAALVVMERADRLVVVVPPEIAAMTDARRTLAIFRDIMNVPDSRLELVLNNRVPSAPLDRNAVESILGHKMSLTIGFDDSRPEDATLAGSLLLQRDPNSQVARGATELARAIVGKLKLDA
;
A
#
# COMPACT_ATOMS: atom_id res chain seq x y z
N MET A 1 -19.64 28.38 -34.98
CA MET A 1 -18.66 28.60 -36.06
C MET A 1 -17.60 27.53 -35.87
N ASP A 2 -17.82 26.39 -36.52
CA ASP A 2 -17.00 25.18 -36.42
C ASP A 2 -15.75 25.29 -37.29
N ALA A 3 -14.62 24.82 -36.76
CA ALA A 3 -13.41 24.57 -37.54
C ALA A 3 -13.13 23.06 -37.53
N ARG A 4 -13.16 22.49 -38.74
CA ARG A 4 -13.06 21.07 -39.08
C ARG A 4 -11.62 20.55 -38.94
N GLU A 5 -11.47 19.38 -38.34
CA GLU A 5 -10.35 18.47 -38.61
C GLU A 5 -10.51 17.87 -40.02
N VAL A 6 -9.43 17.87 -40.79
CA VAL A 6 -9.34 17.23 -42.11
C VAL A 6 -8.59 15.90 -41.94
N ARG A 7 -9.27 14.79 -42.23
CA ARG A 7 -8.65 13.48 -42.53
C ARG A 7 -9.05 13.10 -43.95
N GLU A 8 -8.08 12.85 -44.81
CA GLU A 8 -8.29 12.32 -46.16
C GLU A 8 -8.29 10.79 -46.13
N GLY A 9 -9.32 10.19 -46.74
CA GLY A 9 -9.46 8.76 -46.97
C GLY A 9 -9.24 8.39 -48.44
N HIS A 10 -8.98 7.11 -48.68
CA HIS A 10 -9.16 6.45 -49.98
C HIS A 10 -10.00 5.20 -49.75
N GLY A 11 -11.07 5.05 -50.53
CA GLY A 11 -11.98 3.90 -50.52
C GLY A 11 -11.99 3.15 -51.86
N ALA A 12 -12.39 1.89 -51.77
CA ALA A 12 -12.98 1.03 -52.82
C ALA A 12 -13.70 -0.10 -52.04
N GLY A 13 -15.03 -0.29 -52.13
CA GLY A 13 -15.78 -0.93 -53.22
C GLY A 13 -15.87 -2.46 -52.95
N GLU A 14 -16.88 -2.97 -52.23
CA GLU A 14 -18.21 -3.46 -52.64
C GLU A 14 -18.33 -5.01 -52.79
N GLU A 15 -19.41 -5.54 -52.20
CA GLU A 15 -20.18 -6.77 -52.47
C GLU A 15 -19.66 -8.21 -52.15
N GLY A 16 -20.29 -8.82 -51.13
CA GLY A 16 -21.17 -9.99 -51.28
C GLY A 16 -20.59 -11.42 -51.18
N SER A 17 -20.92 -12.15 -50.10
CA SER A 17 -21.53 -13.50 -50.19
C SER A 17 -21.87 -14.10 -48.81
N HIS A 18 -23.08 -14.65 -48.72
CA HIS A 18 -23.59 -15.44 -47.61
C HIS A 18 -22.80 -16.76 -47.44
N VAL A 19 -22.36 -17.07 -46.22
CA VAL A 19 -22.18 -18.45 -45.77
C VAL A 19 -22.70 -18.58 -44.35
N ALA A 20 -23.76 -19.36 -44.18
CA ALA A 20 -24.22 -19.83 -42.89
C ALA A 20 -23.22 -20.87 -42.36
N ALA A 21 -22.65 -20.62 -41.18
CA ALA A 21 -21.92 -21.61 -40.42
C ALA A 21 -22.35 -21.51 -38.96
N SER A 22 -23.23 -22.45 -38.57
CA SER A 22 -23.50 -22.82 -37.19
C SER A 22 -22.23 -23.34 -36.52
N GLY A 23 -21.92 -22.87 -35.31
CA GLY A 23 -21.02 -23.59 -34.40
C GLY A 23 -20.24 -22.70 -33.44
N GLY A 24 -20.43 -22.94 -32.14
CA GLY A 24 -19.36 -22.83 -31.15
C GLY A 24 -19.35 -21.59 -30.26
N LEU A 25 -19.94 -21.73 -29.06
CA LEU A 25 -19.45 -21.21 -27.78
C LEU A 25 -18.64 -19.90 -27.85
N GLY A 26 -19.35 -18.77 -27.87
CA GLY A 26 -18.75 -17.47 -27.57
C GLY A 26 -18.26 -17.49 -26.12
N ALA A 27 -16.96 -17.70 -25.93
CA ALA A 27 -16.29 -17.30 -24.71
C ALA A 27 -16.52 -15.79 -24.54
N ASP A 28 -17.32 -15.45 -23.53
CA ASP A 28 -17.90 -14.14 -23.26
C ASP A 28 -16.81 -13.07 -23.15
N ARG A 29 -16.58 -12.32 -24.23
CA ARG A 29 -15.66 -11.18 -24.18
C ARG A 29 -16.37 -10.08 -23.38
N PRO A 30 -15.80 -9.62 -22.26
CA PRO A 30 -16.43 -8.58 -21.47
C PRO A 30 -16.66 -7.34 -22.32
N SER A 31 -17.86 -6.77 -22.21
CA SER A 31 -18.23 -5.51 -22.86
C SER A 31 -17.24 -4.39 -22.48
N VAL A 32 -17.10 -3.38 -23.34
CA VAL A 32 -16.27 -2.19 -23.06
C VAL A 32 -16.63 -1.56 -21.72
N LEU A 33 -17.92 -1.56 -21.35
CA LEU A 33 -18.38 -1.06 -20.07
C LEU A 33 -17.89 -1.91 -18.89
N GLN A 34 -17.96 -3.25 -19.00
CA GLN A 34 -17.44 -4.15 -17.97
C GLN A 34 -15.93 -3.97 -17.76
N LEU A 35 -15.15 -3.77 -18.83
CA LEU A 35 -13.72 -3.48 -18.71
C LEU A 35 -13.47 -2.19 -17.91
N ARG A 36 -14.22 -1.12 -18.21
CA ARG A 36 -14.09 0.17 -17.52
C ARG A 36 -14.51 0.09 -16.05
N VAL A 37 -15.61 -0.60 -15.75
CA VAL A 37 -16.04 -0.85 -14.37
C VAL A 37 -14.97 -1.61 -13.61
N ARG A 38 -14.40 -2.66 -14.21
CA ARG A 38 -13.33 -3.46 -13.60
C ARG A 38 -12.09 -2.62 -13.28
N VAL A 39 -11.73 -1.66 -14.12
CA VAL A 39 -10.61 -0.74 -13.85
C VAL A 39 -10.90 0.16 -12.64
N LEU A 40 -12.14 0.64 -12.51
CA LEU A 40 -12.55 1.41 -11.32
C LEU A 40 -12.56 0.56 -10.06
N GLU A 41 -13.05 -0.68 -10.13
CA GLU A 41 -13.04 -1.65 -9.01
C GLU A 41 -11.62 -2.04 -8.56
N MET A 42 -10.64 -2.00 -9.47
CA MET A 42 -9.24 -2.27 -9.14
C MET A 42 -8.52 -1.05 -8.54
N SER A 43 -9.13 0.13 -8.58
CA SER A 43 -8.53 1.38 -8.14
C SER A 43 -8.62 1.59 -6.63
N SER A 44 -7.54 2.03 -6.00
CA SER A 44 -7.52 2.35 -4.56
C SER A 44 -8.43 3.51 -4.14
N VAL A 45 -8.90 4.31 -5.09
CA VAL A 45 -9.77 5.47 -4.83
C VAL A 45 -11.24 5.17 -5.11
N PHE A 46 -11.53 4.32 -6.09
CA PHE A 46 -12.90 4.10 -6.59
C PHE A 46 -13.50 2.76 -6.19
N ALA A 47 -12.69 1.79 -5.71
CA ALA A 47 -13.14 0.43 -5.43
C ALA A 47 -14.32 0.34 -4.44
N GLU A 48 -14.42 1.27 -3.48
CA GLU A 48 -15.47 1.27 -2.45
C GLU A 48 -16.77 1.96 -2.89
N LEU A 49 -16.84 2.48 -4.11
CA LEU A 49 -18.03 3.15 -4.61
C LEU A 49 -19.17 2.15 -4.88
N PRO A 50 -20.44 2.55 -4.67
CA PRO A 50 -21.57 1.72 -5.06
C PRO A 50 -21.57 1.41 -6.58
N ASP A 51 -22.05 0.22 -6.96
CA ASP A 51 -22.20 -0.22 -8.36
C ASP A 51 -22.80 0.85 -9.28
N GLY A 52 -23.80 1.59 -8.79
CA GLY A 52 -24.46 2.66 -9.54
C GLY A 52 -23.50 3.78 -9.91
N ALA A 53 -22.65 4.21 -8.97
CA ALA A 53 -21.63 5.23 -9.19
C ALA A 53 -20.53 4.71 -10.11
N LEU A 54 -20.04 3.48 -9.90
CA LEU A 54 -19.06 2.84 -10.78
C LEU A 54 -19.52 2.78 -12.23
N ARG A 55 -20.76 2.33 -12.49
CA ARG A 55 -21.34 2.28 -13.84
C ARG A 55 -21.60 3.68 -14.41
N SER A 56 -21.92 4.65 -13.58
CA SER A 56 -22.09 6.05 -13.98
C SER A 56 -20.76 6.64 -14.48
N LEU A 57 -19.69 6.44 -13.72
CA LEU A 57 -18.33 6.84 -14.08
C LEU A 57 -17.84 6.13 -15.34
N ALA A 58 -17.97 4.79 -15.39
CA ALA A 58 -17.51 3.99 -16.52
C ALA A 58 -18.15 4.40 -17.86
N ARG A 59 -19.40 4.86 -17.86
CA ARG A 59 -20.08 5.38 -19.06
C ARG A 59 -19.52 6.72 -19.54
N ARG A 60 -18.91 7.49 -18.63
CA ARG A 60 -18.37 8.83 -18.91
C ARG A 60 -16.89 8.80 -19.27
N MET A 61 -16.19 7.70 -18.97
CA MET A 61 -14.79 7.54 -19.36
C MET A 61 -14.63 7.57 -20.88
N GLN A 62 -13.53 8.18 -21.34
CA GLN A 62 -13.11 8.15 -22.73
C GLN A 62 -11.88 7.27 -22.89
N ALA A 63 -11.75 6.65 -24.07
CA ALA A 63 -10.62 5.80 -24.39
C ALA A 63 -9.64 6.59 -25.27
N VAL A 64 -8.38 6.67 -24.83
CA VAL A 64 -7.32 7.38 -25.55
C VAL A 64 -6.21 6.38 -25.87
N ALA A 65 -5.96 6.14 -27.15
CA ALA A 65 -4.84 5.33 -27.59
C ALA A 65 -3.54 6.13 -27.50
N LEU A 66 -2.48 5.52 -26.99
CA LEU A 66 -1.14 6.09 -26.90
C LEU A 66 -0.16 5.16 -27.61
N ALA A 67 0.44 5.62 -28.71
CA ALA A 67 1.38 4.81 -29.47
C ALA A 67 2.76 4.72 -28.77
N PRO A 68 3.58 3.70 -29.08
CA PRO A 68 4.96 3.65 -28.58
C PRO A 68 5.74 4.91 -28.98
N GLY A 69 6.37 5.56 -28.00
CA GLY A 69 7.13 6.79 -28.18
C GLY A 69 6.31 8.07 -27.99
N ASP A 70 4.99 8.02 -28.17
CA ASP A 70 4.12 9.19 -27.97
C ASP A 70 4.08 9.58 -26.48
N THR A 71 3.99 10.88 -26.23
CA THR A 71 3.90 11.42 -24.88
C THR A 71 2.69 12.33 -24.74
N LEU A 72 1.78 11.94 -23.84
CA LEU A 72 0.68 12.79 -23.41
C LEU A 72 1.18 13.71 -22.29
N ARG A 73 1.12 15.03 -22.51
CA ARG A 73 1.52 16.04 -21.53
C ARG A 73 0.30 16.74 -20.94
N LEU A 74 0.30 16.87 -19.62
CA LEU A 74 -0.87 17.30 -18.87
C LEU A 74 -0.45 18.46 -17.96
N GLY A 75 -1.01 19.65 -18.23
CA GLY A 75 -0.72 20.90 -17.52
C GLY A 75 -1.36 22.13 -18.18
N GLY A 76 -1.93 23.03 -17.36
CA GLY A 76 -2.24 24.42 -17.73
C GLY A 76 -3.60 24.75 -18.36
N ARG A 77 -4.30 23.80 -18.99
CA ARG A 77 -5.67 24.03 -19.51
C ARG A 77 -6.56 22.83 -19.24
N GLY A 78 -7.72 23.06 -18.64
CA GLY A 78 -8.66 22.05 -18.14
C GLY A 78 -8.80 20.85 -19.07
N GLY A 79 -8.36 19.70 -18.58
CA GLY A 79 -8.40 18.40 -19.22
C GLY A 79 -8.24 17.32 -18.14
N ASP A 80 -8.87 16.17 -18.37
CA ASP A 80 -8.91 14.91 -17.60
C ASP A 80 -8.32 14.94 -16.16
N VAL A 81 -9.20 14.81 -15.17
CA VAL A 81 -8.83 14.80 -13.74
C VAL A 81 -8.27 13.43 -13.33
N VAL A 82 -8.73 12.37 -14.00
CA VAL A 82 -8.44 10.99 -13.61
C VAL A 82 -8.12 10.20 -14.87
N MET A 83 -6.99 9.51 -14.88
CA MET A 83 -6.58 8.63 -15.97
C MET A 83 -6.21 7.25 -15.43
N PHE A 84 -6.46 6.21 -16.23
CA PHE A 84 -6.04 4.85 -15.92
C PHE A 84 -5.28 4.26 -17.10
N LEU A 85 -4.24 3.47 -16.81
CA LEU A 85 -3.65 2.62 -17.83
C LEU A 85 -4.52 1.36 -17.96
N ALA A 86 -5.31 1.24 -19.03
CA ALA A 86 -6.13 0.03 -19.23
C ALA A 86 -5.30 -1.14 -19.75
N THR A 87 -4.41 -0.89 -20.71
CA THR A 87 -3.52 -1.90 -21.31
C THR A 87 -2.20 -1.29 -21.79
N GLY A 88 -1.20 -2.15 -22.00
CA GLY A 88 0.12 -1.77 -22.49
C GLY A 88 1.07 -1.36 -21.36
N VAL A 89 2.17 -0.71 -21.74
CA VAL A 89 3.21 -0.24 -20.82
C VAL A 89 3.44 1.24 -21.08
N ALA A 90 3.35 2.04 -20.03
CA ALA A 90 3.62 3.45 -20.07
C ALA A 90 4.63 3.84 -18.97
N GLU A 91 5.29 4.97 -19.16
CA GLU A 91 6.11 5.62 -18.15
C GLU A 91 5.48 6.97 -17.81
N GLN A 92 5.10 7.14 -16.56
CA GLN A 92 4.63 8.41 -16.02
C GLN A 92 5.81 9.16 -15.42
N SER A 93 5.95 10.44 -15.76
CA SER A 93 6.90 11.35 -15.16
C SER A 93 6.22 12.62 -14.67
N ILE A 94 6.71 13.19 -13.56
CA ILE A 94 6.25 14.48 -13.03
C ILE A 94 7.44 15.42 -13.02
N THR A 95 7.26 16.62 -13.58
CA THR A 95 8.26 17.69 -13.61
C THR A 95 7.72 18.93 -12.90
N ASP A 96 8.59 19.74 -12.29
CA ASP A 96 8.20 21.06 -11.78
C ASP A 96 8.14 22.12 -12.90
N ALA A 97 7.73 23.34 -12.54
CA ALA A 97 7.69 24.49 -13.45
C ALA A 97 9.05 24.85 -14.10
N SER A 98 10.17 24.40 -13.53
CA SER A 98 11.51 24.59 -14.11
C SER A 98 11.92 23.47 -15.08
N GLY A 99 11.07 22.45 -15.25
CA GLY A 99 11.35 21.26 -16.05
C GLY A 99 12.20 20.21 -15.32
N LYS A 100 12.46 20.39 -14.02
CA LYS A 100 13.20 19.39 -13.22
C LYS A 100 12.32 18.16 -13.03
N LEU A 101 12.85 17.00 -13.38
CA LEU A 101 12.20 15.71 -13.15
C LEU A 101 12.13 15.39 -11.65
N LEU A 102 10.92 15.21 -11.14
CA LEU A 102 10.64 14.91 -9.75
C LEU A 102 10.36 13.41 -9.57
N LEU A 103 9.50 12.82 -10.39
CA LEU A 103 9.12 11.41 -10.29
C LEU A 103 9.18 10.74 -11.64
N THR A 104 9.53 9.46 -11.66
CA THR A 104 9.28 8.59 -12.81
C THR A 104 8.85 7.21 -12.31
N ARG A 105 7.71 6.72 -12.80
CA ARG A 105 7.20 5.39 -12.48
C ARG A 105 6.63 4.71 -13.71
N ARG A 106 6.55 3.38 -13.69
CA ARG A 106 5.92 2.57 -14.73
C ARG A 106 4.62 1.97 -14.18
N PRO A 107 3.46 2.62 -14.39
CA PRO A 107 2.19 2.06 -13.96
C PRO A 107 1.91 0.69 -14.62
N ALA A 108 1.30 -0.20 -13.86
CA ALA A 108 0.73 -1.45 -14.37
C ALA A 108 -0.68 -1.23 -14.94
N PRO A 109 -1.16 -2.11 -15.83
CA PRO A 109 -2.56 -2.10 -16.26
C PRO A 109 -3.53 -2.20 -15.07
N GLY A 110 -4.49 -1.27 -15.01
CA GLY A 110 -5.41 -1.04 -13.90
C GLY A 110 -5.01 0.12 -12.99
N ASP A 111 -3.75 0.54 -13.03
CA ASP A 111 -3.26 1.58 -12.12
C ASP A 111 -3.82 2.95 -12.47
N LEU A 112 -4.12 3.69 -11.40
CA LEU A 112 -4.57 5.06 -11.46
C LEU A 112 -3.40 6.04 -11.69
N LEU A 113 -3.53 6.85 -12.74
CA LEU A 113 -2.63 7.91 -13.17
C LEU A 113 -3.32 9.26 -12.86
N ILE A 114 -3.11 9.82 -11.67
CA ILE A 114 -3.76 11.09 -11.28
C ILE A 114 -3.00 12.29 -11.82
N LEU A 115 -3.78 13.34 -12.16
CA LEU A 115 -3.32 14.65 -12.58
C LEU A 115 -4.08 15.76 -11.84
N PRO A 116 -3.41 16.84 -11.40
CA PRO A 116 -4.07 17.96 -10.79
C PRO A 116 -4.53 18.91 -11.90
N ALA A 117 -5.75 18.75 -12.38
CA ALA A 117 -6.42 19.80 -13.15
C ALA A 117 -7.49 20.40 -12.24
N PRO A 118 -7.38 21.64 -11.67
CA PRO A 118 -6.49 22.78 -11.93
C PRO A 118 -5.96 23.46 -10.63
N ARG A 119 -5.82 22.76 -9.50
CA ARG A 119 -5.62 23.38 -8.18
C ARG A 119 -4.17 23.77 -7.85
N THR A 120 -3.18 23.21 -8.56
CA THR A 120 -1.75 23.48 -8.34
C THR A 120 -1.17 24.64 -9.16
N GLY A 121 -1.94 25.21 -10.09
CA GLY A 121 -1.41 26.12 -11.11
C GLY A 121 -0.38 25.43 -12.02
N ASP A 122 0.32 26.19 -12.86
CA ASP A 122 1.39 25.71 -13.78
C ASP A 122 2.64 25.14 -13.06
N ARG A 123 2.51 24.69 -11.80
CA ARG A 123 3.62 24.34 -10.93
C ARG A 123 4.20 22.94 -11.20
N TYR A 124 3.39 22.03 -11.73
CA TYR A 124 3.82 20.67 -12.08
C TYR A 124 3.22 20.24 -13.41
N VAL A 125 4.02 19.55 -14.23
CA VAL A 125 3.60 18.93 -15.49
C VAL A 125 3.80 17.43 -15.39
N THR A 126 2.72 16.68 -15.61
CA THR A 126 2.79 15.23 -15.70
C THR A 126 2.85 14.82 -17.17
N SER A 127 3.78 13.93 -17.50
CA SER A 127 3.94 13.37 -18.84
C SER A 127 3.78 11.86 -18.79
N ILE A 128 2.93 11.31 -19.65
CA ILE A 128 2.70 9.86 -19.79
C ILE A 128 3.24 9.46 -21.15
N ARG A 129 4.33 8.69 -21.17
CA ARG A 129 4.97 8.21 -22.39
C ARG A 129 4.61 6.76 -22.64
N GLY A 130 4.11 6.45 -23.83
CA GLY A 130 3.86 5.06 -24.24
C GLY A 130 5.18 4.35 -24.52
N LEU A 131 5.43 3.22 -23.86
CA LEU A 131 6.55 2.34 -24.18
C LEU A 131 6.12 1.23 -25.14
N THR A 132 4.85 0.82 -25.04
CA THR A 132 4.18 -0.05 -26.01
C THR A 132 2.89 0.61 -26.49
N GLN A 133 2.13 -0.08 -27.33
CA GLN A 133 0.80 0.38 -27.71
C GLN A 133 -0.12 0.28 -26.49
N SER A 134 -0.50 1.44 -25.97
CA SER A 134 -1.23 1.58 -24.71
C SER A 134 -2.63 2.13 -24.92
N LEU A 135 -3.54 1.69 -24.06
CA LEU A 135 -4.89 2.26 -23.96
C LEU A 135 -5.03 2.95 -22.62
N LEU A 136 -5.39 4.22 -22.64
CA LEU A 136 -5.70 5.01 -21.46
C LEU A 136 -7.21 5.18 -21.36
N LEU A 137 -7.73 5.15 -20.13
CA LEU A 137 -9.11 5.54 -19.84
C LEU A 137 -9.10 6.86 -19.09
N THR A 138 -9.70 7.89 -19.67
CA THR A 138 -9.70 9.26 -19.17
C THR A 138 -11.07 9.65 -18.64
N LEU A 139 -11.11 10.48 -17.59
CA LEU A 139 -12.33 11.06 -17.05
C LEU A 139 -12.09 12.53 -16.71
N ASP A 140 -12.88 13.40 -17.32
CA ASP A 140 -12.86 14.83 -17.09
C ASP A 140 -13.56 15.22 -15.78
N ARG A 141 -13.41 16.49 -15.40
CA ARG A 141 -13.97 16.99 -14.15
C ARG A 141 -15.50 16.87 -14.11
N ASP A 142 -16.16 17.26 -15.20
CA ASP A 142 -17.61 17.27 -15.26
C ASP A 142 -18.16 15.84 -15.24
N GLY A 143 -17.50 14.92 -15.94
CA GLY A 143 -17.81 13.49 -15.93
C GLY A 143 -17.58 12.85 -14.57
N LEU A 144 -16.50 13.22 -13.87
CA LEU A 144 -16.23 12.77 -12.50
C LEU A 144 -17.31 13.25 -11.53
N MET A 145 -17.58 14.56 -11.49
CA MET A 145 -18.55 15.13 -10.56
C MET A 145 -19.97 14.62 -10.82
N ALA A 146 -20.39 14.55 -12.08
CA ALA A 146 -21.70 14.00 -12.45
C ALA A 146 -21.80 12.48 -12.23
N GLY A 147 -20.68 11.76 -12.29
CA GLY A 147 -20.61 10.33 -12.05
C GLY A 147 -20.72 9.96 -10.57
N LEU A 148 -20.11 10.76 -9.69
CA LEU A 148 -20.02 10.50 -8.25
C LEU A 148 -21.25 10.93 -7.46
N GLY A 149 -21.94 12.01 -7.85
CA GLY A 149 -23.08 12.51 -7.08
C GLY A 149 -22.70 12.83 -5.62
N HIS A 150 -23.33 12.14 -4.66
CA HIS A 150 -23.09 12.35 -3.23
C HIS A 150 -21.71 11.88 -2.74
N ASP A 151 -21.02 11.01 -3.47
CA ASP A 151 -19.69 10.51 -3.10
C ASP A 151 -18.55 11.43 -3.58
N ALA A 152 -18.88 12.56 -4.22
CA ALA A 152 -17.92 13.46 -4.84
C ALA A 152 -16.86 13.98 -3.85
N ASP A 153 -17.29 14.45 -2.68
CA ASP A 153 -16.36 15.05 -1.70
C ASP A 153 -15.35 14.02 -1.18
N LYS A 154 -15.80 12.79 -0.87
CA LYS A 154 -14.93 11.71 -0.39
C LYS A 154 -13.85 11.36 -1.42
N VAL A 155 -14.25 11.19 -2.67
CA VAL A 155 -13.32 10.83 -3.76
C VAL A 155 -12.38 11.99 -4.06
N VAL A 156 -12.85 13.23 -4.09
CA VAL A 156 -11.99 14.40 -4.30
C VAL A 156 -10.92 14.50 -3.21
N ILE A 157 -11.28 14.30 -1.93
CA ILE A 157 -10.32 14.26 -0.82
C ILE A 157 -9.29 13.14 -1.02
N ALA A 158 -9.72 11.95 -1.41
CA ALA A 158 -8.81 10.82 -1.67
C ALA A 158 -7.86 11.09 -2.84
N LEU A 159 -8.34 11.72 -3.93
CA LEU A 159 -7.53 12.13 -5.07
C LEU A 159 -6.51 13.21 -4.68
N ASP A 160 -6.92 14.25 -3.94
CA ASP A 160 -6.03 15.31 -3.44
C ASP A 160 -4.92 14.72 -2.56
N LYS A 161 -5.29 13.82 -1.64
CA LYS A 161 -4.36 13.14 -0.76
C LYS A 161 -3.35 12.26 -1.51
N LEU A 162 -3.81 11.51 -2.50
CA LEU A 162 -2.93 10.69 -3.34
C LEU A 162 -1.99 11.56 -4.18
N TRP A 163 -2.46 12.72 -4.66
CA TRP A 163 -1.60 13.70 -5.34
C TRP A 163 -0.49 14.21 -4.43
N ASP A 164 -0.82 14.65 -3.22
CA ASP A 164 0.16 15.14 -2.25
C ASP A 164 1.20 14.07 -1.90
N GLN A 165 0.77 12.81 -1.75
CA GLN A 165 1.67 11.67 -1.53
C GLN A 165 2.64 11.47 -2.71
N GLN A 166 2.17 11.59 -3.95
CA GLN A 166 3.02 11.44 -5.13
C GLN A 166 4.06 12.57 -5.23
N VAL A 167 3.65 13.82 -4.99
CA VAL A 167 4.57 14.97 -5.00
C VAL A 167 5.61 14.86 -3.89
N ALA A 168 5.21 14.46 -2.68
CA ALA A 168 6.12 14.23 -1.56
C ALA A 168 7.09 13.07 -1.82
N ALA A 169 6.66 12.01 -2.49
CA ALA A 169 7.55 10.93 -2.93
C ALA A 169 8.55 11.42 -3.98
N ALA A 170 8.09 12.23 -4.94
CA ALA A 170 8.88 12.77 -6.04
C ALA A 170 10.05 13.65 -5.57
N ILE A 171 9.77 14.63 -4.71
CA ILE A 171 10.77 15.58 -4.24
C ILE A 171 11.92 14.88 -3.48
N GLU A 172 11.63 13.74 -2.86
CA GLU A 172 12.51 13.14 -1.86
C GLU A 172 13.21 11.86 -2.36
N THR A 173 12.76 11.27 -3.49
CA THR A 173 13.41 10.11 -4.14
C THR A 173 14.85 10.41 -4.60
N GLN A 174 15.21 11.69 -4.78
CA GLN A 174 16.59 12.09 -5.15
C GLN A 174 17.60 12.00 -3.99
N ALA A 175 17.17 11.83 -2.74
CA ALA A 175 18.04 11.91 -1.56
C ALA A 175 18.41 10.55 -0.93
N GLN A 176 17.72 9.46 -1.28
CA GLN A 176 18.00 8.13 -0.74
C GLN A 176 18.95 7.36 -1.65
N ALA A 177 20.11 6.99 -1.11
CA ALA A 177 21.02 6.01 -1.70
C ALA A 177 20.86 4.65 -0.99
N ALA A 178 21.14 3.55 -1.69
CA ALA A 178 21.17 2.24 -1.07
C ALA A 178 22.16 2.22 0.10
N SER A 179 21.74 1.63 1.21
CA SER A 179 22.57 1.41 2.38
C SER A 179 23.67 0.41 2.05
N ARG A 180 24.87 0.61 2.61
CA ARG A 180 25.98 -0.36 2.52
C ARG A 180 25.80 -1.55 3.46
N THR A 181 24.87 -1.46 4.41
CA THR A 181 24.56 -2.48 5.41
C THR A 181 23.11 -2.92 5.28
N SER A 182 22.87 -4.23 5.36
CA SER A 182 21.51 -4.78 5.38
C SER A 182 20.75 -4.26 6.60
N ALA A 183 19.55 -3.73 6.38
CA ALA A 183 18.68 -3.31 7.47
C ALA A 183 18.29 -4.51 8.34
N PRO A 184 18.29 -4.38 9.68
CA PRO A 184 17.62 -5.35 10.52
C PRO A 184 16.10 -5.34 10.31
N ILE A 185 15.49 -6.50 10.55
CA ILE A 185 14.05 -6.75 10.40
C ILE A 185 13.42 -7.00 11.77
N VAL A 186 12.32 -6.30 12.06
CA VAL A 186 11.50 -6.50 13.27
C VAL A 186 10.11 -6.93 12.85
N ALA A 187 9.72 -8.15 13.18
CA ALA A 187 8.38 -8.66 12.87
C ALA A 187 7.44 -8.56 14.08
N PHE A 188 6.20 -8.17 13.83
CA PHE A 188 5.11 -8.11 14.79
C PHE A 188 4.12 -9.22 14.49
N PHE A 189 3.79 -10.03 15.50
CA PHE A 189 2.91 -11.17 15.38
C PHE A 189 2.05 -11.33 16.65
N SER A 190 0.86 -11.92 16.51
CA SER A 190 0.09 -12.45 17.63
C SER A 190 -0.53 -13.78 17.28
N ALA A 191 -0.64 -14.67 18.27
CA ALA A 191 -1.37 -15.92 18.14
C ALA A 191 -2.91 -15.72 18.09
N LYS A 192 -3.39 -14.50 18.41
CA LYS A 192 -4.82 -14.18 18.44
C LYS A 192 -5.16 -12.94 17.63
N GLY A 193 -6.23 -13.05 16.83
CA GLY A 193 -6.80 -11.94 16.07
C GLY A 193 -7.38 -10.86 16.99
N GLY A 194 -7.19 -9.61 16.62
CA GLY A 194 -7.64 -8.47 17.41
C GLY A 194 -6.74 -8.13 18.60
N SER A 195 -5.58 -8.76 18.80
CA SER A 195 -4.68 -8.44 19.93
C SER A 195 -4.06 -7.04 19.88
N GLY A 196 -4.32 -6.24 18.84
CA GLY A 196 -3.74 -4.91 18.64
C GLY A 196 -2.39 -4.91 17.93
N THR A 197 -1.99 -6.03 17.33
CA THR A 197 -0.69 -6.19 16.64
C THR A 197 -0.42 -5.09 15.62
N SER A 198 -1.32 -4.91 14.65
CA SER A 198 -1.18 -3.90 13.60
C SER A 198 -1.16 -2.48 14.15
N THR A 199 -1.98 -2.17 15.16
CA THR A 199 -1.98 -0.87 15.84
C THR A 199 -0.63 -0.58 16.49
N ILE A 200 -0.07 -1.54 17.22
CA ILE A 200 1.23 -1.40 17.89
C ILE A 200 2.34 -1.33 16.84
N ALA A 201 2.31 -2.15 15.79
CA ALA A 201 3.31 -2.18 14.72
C ALA A 201 3.39 -0.83 13.98
N VAL A 202 2.24 -0.30 13.53
CA VAL A 202 2.15 0.98 12.83
C VAL A 202 2.65 2.13 13.71
N ASN A 203 2.21 2.21 14.96
CA ASN A 203 2.62 3.30 15.85
C ASN A 203 4.08 3.18 16.29
N SER A 204 4.61 1.96 16.45
CA SER A 204 6.03 1.76 16.77
C SER A 204 6.92 2.12 15.57
N ALA A 205 6.54 1.71 14.37
CA ALA A 205 7.22 2.09 13.14
C ALA A 205 7.18 3.62 12.93
N ALA A 206 6.06 4.27 13.24
CA ALA A 206 5.96 5.72 13.20
C ALA A 206 6.87 6.41 14.21
N ALA A 207 6.94 5.92 15.46
CA ALA A 207 7.85 6.44 16.48
C ALA A 207 9.32 6.29 16.05
N LEU A 208 9.67 5.16 15.44
CA LEU A 208 10.98 4.93 14.83
C LEU A 208 11.25 5.90 13.67
N ALA A 209 10.25 6.15 12.83
CA ALA A 209 10.37 7.06 11.69
C ALA A 209 10.54 8.53 12.11
N VAL A 210 9.96 8.97 13.23
CA VAL A 210 10.24 10.30 13.80
C VAL A 210 11.74 10.45 14.10
N ARG A 211 12.40 9.38 14.54
CA ARG A 211 13.84 9.37 14.83
C ARG A 211 14.70 9.16 13.58
N TYR A 212 14.25 8.33 12.65
CA TYR A 212 14.94 8.03 11.40
C TYR A 212 14.00 8.30 10.21
N PRO A 213 13.72 9.58 9.89
CA PRO A 213 12.79 9.92 8.83
C PRO A 213 13.18 9.27 7.51
N ARG A 214 12.20 8.61 6.88
CA ARG A 214 12.32 7.88 5.61
C ARG A 214 13.28 6.71 5.59
N GLN A 215 13.84 6.32 6.73
CA GLN A 215 14.72 5.16 6.81
C GLN A 215 14.03 3.96 7.46
N VAL A 216 12.75 4.10 7.83
CA VAL A 216 11.93 3.03 8.40
C VAL A 216 10.83 2.66 7.41
N LEU A 217 10.79 1.39 7.03
CA LEU A 217 9.74 0.82 6.19
C LEU A 217 8.89 -0.14 7.01
N LEU A 218 7.57 0.07 7.01
CA LEU A 218 6.60 -0.90 7.46
C LEU A 218 6.08 -1.71 6.28
N ILE A 219 6.32 -3.02 6.28
CA ILE A 219 5.73 -3.96 5.33
C ILE A 219 4.50 -4.60 5.98
N ASP A 220 3.34 -4.48 5.36
CA ASP A 220 2.10 -5.08 5.85
C ASP A 220 1.86 -6.43 5.18
N LEU A 221 2.00 -7.51 5.96
CA LEU A 221 1.80 -8.89 5.56
C LEU A 221 0.69 -9.55 6.40
N SER A 222 -0.21 -8.75 6.98
CA SER A 222 -1.41 -9.23 7.66
C SER A 222 -2.41 -9.73 6.61
N ALA A 223 -2.22 -10.96 6.14
CA ALA A 223 -3.11 -11.59 5.17
C ALA A 223 -4.40 -12.14 5.83
N PRO A 224 -5.55 -12.11 5.14
CA PRO A 224 -5.77 -11.59 3.79
C PRO A 224 -6.11 -10.09 3.74
N PHE A 225 -6.28 -9.43 4.90
CA PHE A 225 -6.68 -8.03 5.01
C PHE A 225 -5.64 -7.20 5.77
N GLY A 226 -4.73 -6.57 5.03
CA GLY A 226 -3.75 -5.63 5.56
C GLY A 226 -4.30 -4.21 5.61
N HIS A 227 -4.19 -3.54 6.75
CA HIS A 227 -4.76 -2.20 6.99
C HIS A 227 -3.73 -1.17 7.45
N ALA A 228 -2.42 -1.46 7.36
CA ALA A 228 -1.39 -0.54 7.85
C ALA A 228 -1.41 0.83 7.16
N ALA A 229 -1.65 0.85 5.84
CA ALA A 229 -1.79 2.10 5.09
C ALA A 229 -3.02 2.90 5.57
N LEU A 230 -4.15 2.23 5.82
CA LEU A 230 -5.35 2.85 6.37
C LEU A 230 -5.08 3.46 7.76
N PHE A 231 -4.43 2.70 8.65
CA PHE A 231 -4.07 3.18 10.00
C PHE A 231 -3.10 4.36 10.00
N ALA A 232 -2.27 4.46 8.97
CA ALA A 232 -1.36 5.59 8.76
C ALA A 232 -2.01 6.75 7.98
N ASP A 233 -3.30 6.67 7.68
CA ASP A 233 -4.00 7.61 6.81
C ASP A 233 -3.26 7.79 5.47
N LEU A 234 -3.00 6.69 4.76
CA LEU A 234 -2.33 6.68 3.45
C LEU A 234 -3.20 6.01 2.37
N VAL A 235 -3.01 6.43 1.11
CA VAL A 235 -3.71 5.82 -0.03
C VAL A 235 -2.71 4.94 -0.77
N ALA A 236 -2.73 3.64 -0.47
CA ALA A 236 -1.84 2.70 -1.14
C ALA A 236 -2.23 2.55 -2.62
N THR A 237 -1.24 2.65 -3.51
CA THR A 237 -1.45 2.45 -4.96
C THR A 237 -0.62 1.31 -5.55
N GLY A 238 0.24 0.69 -4.74
CA GLY A 238 1.03 -0.47 -5.12
C GLY A 238 1.21 -1.42 -3.95
N SER A 239 1.72 -2.61 -4.26
CA SER A 239 2.00 -3.66 -3.27
C SER A 239 3.12 -4.59 -3.74
N ILE A 240 3.62 -5.45 -2.84
CA ILE A 240 4.58 -6.51 -3.19
C ILE A 240 4.02 -7.40 -4.30
N ALA A 241 2.77 -7.86 -4.15
CA ALA A 241 2.07 -8.65 -5.16
C ALA A 241 1.80 -7.88 -6.47
N GLY A 242 1.71 -6.55 -6.42
CA GLY A 242 1.62 -5.71 -7.62
C GLY A 242 2.96 -5.65 -8.37
N ALA A 243 4.06 -5.48 -7.64
CA ALA A 243 5.41 -5.39 -8.20
C ALA A 243 5.86 -6.68 -8.90
N SER A 244 5.34 -7.85 -8.49
CA SER A 244 5.67 -9.15 -9.12
C SER A 244 5.20 -9.27 -10.57
N LYS A 245 4.28 -8.41 -11.03
CA LYS A 245 3.82 -8.37 -12.43
C LYS A 245 4.83 -7.72 -13.38
N ALA A 246 5.81 -7.01 -12.84
CA ALA A 246 6.85 -6.37 -13.64
C ALA A 246 7.87 -7.39 -14.16
N ALA A 247 8.59 -7.00 -15.22
CA ALA A 247 9.78 -7.74 -15.65
C ALA A 247 10.81 -7.80 -14.49
N PRO A 248 11.58 -8.89 -14.35
CA PRO A 248 12.52 -9.07 -13.24
C PRO A 248 13.47 -7.88 -13.01
N GLU A 249 13.98 -7.28 -14.09
CA GLU A 249 14.86 -6.10 -14.08
C GLU A 249 14.20 -4.82 -13.55
N ASP A 250 12.88 -4.73 -13.64
CA ASP A 250 12.08 -3.59 -13.17
C ASP A 250 11.48 -3.82 -11.78
N PHE A 251 11.62 -5.02 -11.20
CA PHE A 251 11.00 -5.40 -9.93
C PHE A 251 11.36 -4.43 -8.81
N GLU A 252 12.66 -4.15 -8.62
CA GLU A 252 13.14 -3.25 -7.57
C GLU A 252 12.55 -1.84 -7.72
N LYS A 253 12.58 -1.29 -8.94
CA LYS A 253 12.03 0.04 -9.24
C LYS A 253 10.55 0.10 -8.93
N ASN A 254 9.78 -0.91 -9.32
CA ASN A 254 8.34 -0.95 -9.07
C ASN A 254 8.00 -1.18 -7.60
N LEU A 255 8.73 -2.05 -6.90
CA LEU A 255 8.55 -2.27 -5.48
C LEU A 255 8.79 -1.00 -4.67
N ARG A 256 9.86 -0.25 -4.99
CA ARG A 256 10.15 1.04 -4.36
C ARG A 256 9.11 2.09 -4.70
N GLY A 257 8.63 2.10 -5.95
CA GLY A 257 7.54 2.98 -6.38
C GLY A 257 6.19 2.69 -5.70
N ALA A 258 6.04 1.51 -5.11
CA ALA A 258 4.84 1.13 -4.35
C ALA A 258 4.86 1.60 -2.88
N ILE A 259 6.00 2.09 -2.37
CA ILE A 259 6.12 2.59 -1.00
C ILE A 259 5.45 3.96 -0.90
N VAL A 260 4.49 4.09 0.01
CA VAL A 260 3.84 5.36 0.34
C VAL A 260 4.38 5.90 1.66
N TYR A 261 4.72 7.18 1.70
CA TYR A 261 5.32 7.80 2.88
C TYR A 261 4.33 8.69 3.62
N HIS A 262 4.24 8.50 4.93
CA HIS A 262 3.55 9.39 5.85
C HIS A 262 4.41 10.62 6.20
N LYS A 263 3.79 11.72 6.63
CA LYS A 263 4.46 12.98 7.02
C LYS A 263 5.49 12.84 8.16
N THR A 264 5.46 11.75 8.92
CA THR A 264 6.51 11.40 9.90
C THR A 264 7.79 10.88 9.26
N GLY A 265 7.78 10.59 7.95
CA GLY A 265 8.82 9.85 7.26
C GLY A 265 8.65 8.33 7.34
N LEU A 266 7.54 7.80 7.88
CA LEU A 266 7.28 6.36 7.85
C LEU A 266 6.93 5.93 6.42
N GLY A 267 7.69 4.99 5.84
CA GLY A 267 7.29 4.31 4.61
C GLY A 267 6.35 3.15 4.93
N VAL A 268 5.33 2.93 4.11
CA VAL A 268 4.41 1.79 4.22
C VAL A 268 4.35 1.07 2.86
N LEU A 269 4.51 -0.25 2.88
CA LEU A 269 4.44 -1.12 1.73
C LEU A 269 3.46 -2.28 2.00
N PRO A 270 2.27 -2.25 1.39
CA PRO A 270 1.35 -3.38 1.48
C PRO A 270 1.89 -4.63 0.78
N GLY A 271 1.64 -5.81 1.34
CA GLY A 271 1.87 -7.09 0.68
C GLY A 271 0.91 -7.28 -0.48
N THR A 272 -0.36 -7.02 -0.25
CA THR A 272 -1.45 -7.06 -1.24
C THR A 272 -2.31 -5.80 -1.13
N LEU A 273 -2.98 -5.42 -2.23
CA LEU A 273 -4.03 -4.39 -2.19
C LEU A 273 -5.43 -5.01 -2.13
N ARG A 274 -5.56 -6.26 -2.55
CA ARG A 274 -6.82 -7.00 -2.58
C ARG A 274 -6.65 -8.44 -2.09
N PRO A 275 -7.66 -9.03 -1.45
CA PRO A 275 -7.56 -10.37 -0.84
C PRO A 275 -7.20 -11.48 -1.84
N GLU A 276 -7.71 -11.41 -3.07
CA GLU A 276 -7.43 -12.43 -4.11
C GLU A 276 -5.98 -12.43 -4.59
N GLN A 277 -5.17 -11.45 -4.17
CA GLN A 277 -3.73 -11.41 -4.46
C GLN A 277 -2.89 -12.19 -3.44
N VAL A 278 -3.48 -12.71 -2.37
CA VAL A 278 -2.73 -13.42 -1.30
C VAL A 278 -1.95 -14.61 -1.85
N ASP A 279 -2.51 -15.34 -2.82
CA ASP A 279 -1.82 -16.48 -3.44
C ASP A 279 -0.58 -16.10 -4.25
N LEU A 280 -0.40 -14.81 -4.57
CA LEU A 280 0.82 -14.31 -5.21
C LEU A 280 1.97 -14.14 -4.21
N MET A 281 1.68 -14.11 -2.90
CA MET A 281 2.67 -13.87 -1.83
C MET A 281 3.42 -15.15 -1.45
N THR A 282 4.24 -15.64 -2.39
CA THR A 282 5.11 -16.80 -2.17
C THR A 282 6.30 -16.48 -1.28
N ALA A 283 6.95 -17.52 -0.75
CA ALA A 283 8.21 -17.38 -0.03
C ALA A 283 9.30 -16.67 -0.86
N GLU A 284 9.43 -17.00 -2.15
CA GLU A 284 10.43 -16.41 -3.06
C GLU A 284 10.18 -14.91 -3.27
N LEU A 285 8.92 -14.53 -3.59
CA LEU A 285 8.56 -13.13 -3.79
C LEU A 285 8.80 -12.31 -2.52
N THR A 286 8.41 -12.85 -1.37
CA THR A 286 8.60 -12.19 -0.08
C THR A 286 10.08 -12.02 0.24
N GLY A 287 10.91 -13.04 0.01
CA GLY A 287 12.36 -12.97 0.18
C GLY A 287 12.99 -11.88 -0.68
N ARG A 288 12.64 -11.83 -1.98
CA ARG A 288 13.12 -10.79 -2.90
C ARG A 288 12.69 -9.39 -2.46
N ALA A 289 11.45 -9.24 -1.97
CA ALA A 289 10.96 -7.96 -1.48
C ALA A 289 11.71 -7.51 -0.21
N LEU A 290 12.01 -8.44 0.70
CA LEU A 290 12.82 -8.16 1.90
C LEU A 290 14.26 -7.77 1.54
N ASP A 291 14.87 -8.40 0.55
CA ASP A 291 16.24 -8.06 0.11
C ASP A 291 16.30 -6.60 -0.40
N VAL A 292 15.34 -6.20 -1.22
CA VAL A 292 15.21 -4.81 -1.66
C VAL A 292 14.93 -3.88 -0.48
N ALA A 293 13.96 -4.22 0.37
CA ALA A 293 13.61 -3.40 1.53
C ALA A 293 14.82 -3.15 2.45
N ALA A 294 15.58 -4.21 2.75
CA ALA A 294 16.75 -4.17 3.62
C ALA A 294 17.93 -3.42 3.00
N ALA A 295 18.05 -3.38 1.67
CA ALA A 295 19.07 -2.62 0.97
C ALA A 295 18.83 -1.09 0.99
N TRP A 296 17.56 -0.65 1.07
CA TRP A 296 17.19 0.77 0.92
C TRP A 296 16.77 1.47 2.22
N HIS A 297 16.63 0.72 3.31
CA HIS A 297 16.18 1.24 4.59
C HIS A 297 17.21 0.98 5.69
N ARG A 298 17.07 1.69 6.81
CA ARG A 298 17.84 1.44 8.03
C ARG A 298 17.16 0.41 8.92
N LEU A 299 15.84 0.29 8.82
CA LEU A 299 15.04 -0.63 9.62
C LEU A 299 13.80 -1.03 8.83
N VAL A 300 13.54 -2.33 8.79
CA VAL A 300 12.30 -2.88 8.25
C VAL A 300 11.46 -3.38 9.41
N VAL A 301 10.23 -2.90 9.50
CA VAL A 301 9.20 -3.41 10.40
C VAL A 301 8.22 -4.22 9.55
N ALA A 302 7.86 -5.42 9.98
CA ALA A 302 6.87 -6.24 9.31
C ALA A 302 5.68 -6.48 10.23
N ASP A 303 4.48 -6.13 9.79
CA ASP A 303 3.24 -6.52 10.47
C ASP A 303 2.74 -7.83 9.87
N LEU A 304 2.78 -8.90 10.66
CA LEU A 304 2.31 -10.23 10.24
C LEU A 304 0.87 -10.50 10.71
N GLY A 305 0.28 -9.62 11.53
CA GLY A 305 -1.01 -9.86 12.17
C GLY A 305 -1.01 -11.19 12.95
N THR A 306 -1.79 -12.15 12.45
CA THR A 306 -1.85 -13.54 12.96
C THR A 306 -1.39 -14.57 11.92
N SER A 307 -0.78 -14.14 10.82
CA SER A 307 -0.45 -15.00 9.69
C SER A 307 0.72 -15.93 10.01
N LEU A 308 0.57 -17.19 9.63
CA LEU A 308 1.63 -18.21 9.60
C LEU A 308 1.78 -18.80 8.18
N ALA A 309 1.36 -18.05 7.16
CA ALA A 309 1.54 -18.42 5.75
C ALA A 309 3.01 -18.25 5.32
N GLU A 310 3.35 -18.73 4.11
CA GLU A 310 4.72 -18.71 3.57
C GLU A 310 5.42 -17.35 3.73
N ALA A 311 4.75 -16.26 3.32
CA ALA A 311 5.29 -14.91 3.45
C ALA A 311 5.64 -14.54 4.90
N ALA A 312 4.77 -14.88 5.86
CA ALA A 312 5.01 -14.61 7.27
C ALA A 312 6.17 -15.45 7.82
N LEU A 313 6.27 -16.72 7.43
CA LEU A 313 7.36 -17.60 7.86
C LEU A 313 8.73 -17.12 7.37
N VAL A 314 8.84 -16.69 6.10
CA VAL A 314 10.08 -16.11 5.55
C VAL A 314 10.53 -14.88 6.34
N VAL A 315 9.58 -14.02 6.72
CA VAL A 315 9.89 -12.85 7.54
C VAL A 315 10.34 -13.26 8.93
N MET A 316 9.64 -14.21 9.57
CA MET A 316 9.98 -14.68 10.92
C MET A 316 11.38 -15.31 10.97
N GLU A 317 11.76 -16.07 9.95
CA GLU A 317 13.10 -16.65 9.82
C GLU A 317 14.18 -15.56 9.77
N ARG A 318 13.95 -14.51 8.98
CA ARG A 318 14.90 -13.40 8.74
C ARG A 318 14.87 -12.30 9.80
N ALA A 319 13.86 -12.26 10.68
CA ALA A 319 13.68 -11.17 11.64
C ALA A 319 14.71 -11.18 12.77
N ASP A 320 15.50 -10.12 12.93
CA ASP A 320 16.41 -9.94 14.07
C ASP A 320 15.66 -9.84 15.41
N ARG A 321 14.41 -9.38 15.38
CA ARG A 321 13.50 -9.35 16.53
C ARG A 321 12.08 -9.76 16.15
N LEU A 322 11.45 -10.54 17.02
CA LEU A 322 10.07 -10.97 16.91
C LEU A 322 9.28 -10.42 18.09
N VAL A 323 8.45 -9.42 17.82
CA VAL A 323 7.52 -8.84 18.78
C VAL A 323 6.24 -9.66 18.80
N VAL A 324 6.01 -10.36 19.90
CA VAL A 324 4.82 -11.19 20.13
C VAL A 324 3.85 -10.42 21.01
N VAL A 325 2.74 -9.97 20.42
CA VAL A 325 1.68 -9.22 21.12
C VAL A 325 0.71 -10.21 21.75
N VAL A 326 0.53 -10.12 23.06
CA VAL A 326 -0.29 -11.05 23.85
C VAL A 326 -1.35 -10.24 24.63
N PRO A 327 -2.65 -10.46 24.40
CA PRO A 327 -3.68 -9.92 25.28
C PRO A 327 -3.82 -10.81 26.53
N PRO A 328 -4.23 -10.26 27.70
CA PRO A 328 -4.36 -11.00 28.95
C PRO A 328 -5.62 -11.88 28.97
N GLU A 329 -5.75 -12.79 28.02
CA GLU A 329 -6.90 -13.71 27.89
C GLU A 329 -6.43 -15.16 27.90
N ILE A 330 -7.16 -16.05 28.60
CA ILE A 330 -6.78 -17.48 28.77
C ILE A 330 -6.60 -18.18 27.42
N ALA A 331 -7.53 -17.97 26.48
CA ALA A 331 -7.42 -18.55 25.14
C ALA A 331 -6.18 -18.02 24.40
N ALA A 332 -5.96 -16.70 24.41
CA ALA A 332 -4.84 -16.07 23.73
C ALA A 332 -3.48 -16.53 24.28
N MET A 333 -3.36 -16.70 25.59
CA MET A 333 -2.15 -17.22 26.22
C MET A 333 -1.90 -18.69 25.88
N THR A 334 -2.95 -19.50 25.78
CA THR A 334 -2.82 -20.91 25.39
C THR A 334 -2.25 -21.02 23.99
N ASP A 335 -2.76 -20.20 23.07
CA ASP A 335 -2.27 -20.13 21.69
C ASP A 335 -0.87 -19.52 21.63
N ALA A 336 -0.61 -18.44 22.36
CA ALA A 336 0.73 -17.84 22.45
C ALA A 336 1.77 -18.83 22.99
N ARG A 337 1.46 -19.62 24.02
CA ARG A 337 2.36 -20.66 24.55
C ARG A 337 2.68 -21.72 23.49
N ARG A 338 1.69 -22.14 22.70
CA ARG A 338 1.91 -23.08 21.58
C ARG A 338 2.77 -22.46 20.49
N THR A 339 2.51 -21.21 20.13
CA THR A 339 3.33 -20.48 19.15
C THR A 339 4.77 -20.31 19.61
N LEU A 340 5.00 -19.97 20.88
CA LEU A 340 6.35 -19.87 21.46
C LEU A 340 7.07 -21.23 21.42
N ALA A 341 6.37 -22.33 21.69
CA ALA A 341 6.93 -23.66 21.53
C ALA A 341 7.28 -23.97 20.06
N ILE A 342 6.44 -23.59 19.09
CA ILE A 342 6.76 -23.73 17.65
C ILE A 342 8.01 -22.90 17.30
N PHE A 343 8.08 -21.65 17.75
CA PHE A 343 9.21 -20.77 17.49
C PHE A 343 10.51 -21.37 18.03
N ARG A 344 10.50 -21.88 19.26
CA ARG A 344 11.67 -22.48 19.89
C ARG A 344 12.03 -23.86 19.29
N ASP A 345 11.06 -24.76 19.23
CA ASP A 345 11.30 -26.20 19.00
C ASP A 345 11.33 -26.56 17.51
N ILE A 346 10.65 -25.79 16.65
CA ILE A 346 10.57 -26.07 15.20
C ILE A 346 11.39 -25.05 14.42
N MET A 347 11.19 -23.75 14.69
CA MET A 347 11.87 -22.68 13.95
C MET A 347 13.24 -22.31 14.53
N ASN A 348 13.62 -22.90 15.67
CA ASN A 348 14.88 -22.64 16.37
C ASN A 348 15.15 -21.14 16.62
N VAL A 349 14.10 -20.39 16.94
CA VAL A 349 14.18 -18.98 17.30
C VAL A 349 14.66 -18.88 18.75
N PRO A 350 15.83 -18.27 19.02
CA PRO A 350 16.32 -18.08 20.37
C PRO A 350 15.46 -17.06 21.13
N ASP A 351 15.28 -17.28 22.44
CA ASP A 351 14.54 -16.37 23.34
C ASP A 351 15.06 -14.93 23.28
N SER A 352 16.35 -14.73 23.02
CA SER A 352 16.95 -13.40 22.88
C SER A 352 16.42 -12.60 21.69
N ARG A 353 15.79 -13.24 20.70
CA ARG A 353 15.10 -12.61 19.56
C ARG A 353 13.64 -12.28 19.87
N LEU A 354 13.07 -12.81 20.95
CA LEU A 354 11.65 -12.64 21.29
C LEU A 354 11.44 -11.40 22.18
N GLU A 355 10.45 -10.58 21.82
CA GLU A 355 9.95 -9.48 22.63
C GLU A 355 8.47 -9.71 22.92
N LEU A 356 8.12 -10.09 24.14
CA LEU A 356 6.73 -10.30 24.51
C LEU A 356 6.12 -8.98 24.99
N VAL A 357 5.04 -8.54 24.34
CA VAL A 357 4.32 -7.32 24.68
C VAL A 357 2.94 -7.68 25.19
N LEU A 358 2.69 -7.42 26.48
CA LEU A 358 1.37 -7.57 27.06
C LEU A 358 0.51 -6.36 26.67
N ASN A 359 -0.57 -6.57 25.91
CA ASN A 359 -1.47 -5.50 25.49
C ASN A 359 -2.82 -5.59 26.23
N ASN A 360 -3.06 -4.67 27.17
CA ASN A 360 -4.29 -4.62 27.94
C ASN A 360 -5.41 -3.99 27.10
N ARG A 361 -6.35 -4.80 26.63
CA ARG A 361 -7.45 -4.35 25.76
C ARG A 361 -8.76 -4.05 26.50
N VAL A 362 -8.76 -4.19 27.82
CA VAL A 362 -9.89 -3.90 28.70
C VAL A 362 -9.40 -3.19 29.96
N PRO A 363 -10.22 -2.34 30.62
CA PRO A 363 -9.81 -1.61 31.82
C PRO A 363 -9.34 -2.54 32.95
N SER A 364 -10.03 -3.67 33.11
CA SER A 364 -9.73 -4.69 34.11
C SER A 364 -9.34 -5.98 33.41
N ALA A 365 -8.04 -6.16 33.20
CA ALA A 365 -7.50 -7.39 32.66
C ALA A 365 -7.82 -8.55 33.61
N PRO A 366 -8.32 -9.70 33.11
CA PRO A 366 -8.68 -10.83 33.96
C PRO A 366 -7.45 -11.55 34.55
N LEU A 367 -6.26 -11.24 34.03
CA LEU A 367 -4.99 -11.81 34.46
C LEU A 367 -3.96 -10.70 34.60
N ASP A 368 -3.21 -10.74 35.68
CA ASP A 368 -2.08 -9.84 35.87
C ASP A 368 -0.84 -10.31 35.10
N ARG A 369 0.17 -9.43 35.01
CA ARG A 369 1.42 -9.72 34.30
C ARG A 369 2.11 -10.99 34.82
N ASN A 370 2.12 -11.21 36.14
CA ASN A 370 2.84 -12.32 36.75
C ASN A 370 2.20 -13.67 36.39
N ALA A 371 0.87 -13.72 36.38
CA ALA A 371 0.12 -14.89 35.94
C ALA A 371 0.38 -15.19 34.46
N VAL A 372 0.37 -14.16 33.59
CA VAL A 372 0.67 -14.34 32.16
C VAL A 372 2.10 -14.85 31.96
N GLU A 373 3.09 -14.24 32.61
CA GLU A 373 4.50 -14.68 32.53
C GLU A 373 4.68 -16.12 33.02
N SER A 374 4.00 -16.50 34.10
CA SER A 374 4.04 -17.87 34.62
C SER A 374 3.44 -18.89 33.65
N ILE A 375 2.38 -18.53 32.93
CA ILE A 375 1.71 -19.43 31.97
C ILE A 375 2.55 -19.59 30.70
N LEU A 376 3.14 -18.51 30.21
CA LEU A 376 3.99 -18.54 29.01
C LEU A 376 5.39 -19.09 29.29
N GLY A 377 5.85 -19.07 30.55
CA GLY A 377 7.23 -19.42 30.90
C GLY A 377 8.25 -18.42 30.38
N HIS A 378 7.82 -17.19 30.07
CA HIS A 378 8.65 -16.14 29.49
C HIS A 378 8.26 -14.78 30.06
N LYS A 379 9.26 -13.91 30.28
CA LYS A 379 9.04 -12.56 30.79
C LYS A 379 8.45 -11.63 29.74
N MET A 380 7.58 -10.72 30.15
CA MET A 380 7.11 -9.64 29.28
C MET A 380 8.20 -8.59 29.16
N SER A 381 8.52 -8.17 27.95
CA SER A 381 9.40 -7.02 27.69
C SER A 381 8.70 -5.71 28.04
N LEU A 382 7.40 -5.61 27.75
CA LEU A 382 6.62 -4.39 27.90
C LEU A 382 5.16 -4.71 28.28
N THR A 383 4.50 -3.78 28.96
CA THR A 383 3.05 -3.79 29.17
C THR A 383 2.45 -2.50 28.63
N ILE A 384 1.52 -2.61 27.69
CA ILE A 384 0.75 -1.50 27.14
C ILE A 384 -0.60 -1.46 27.85
N GLY A 385 -0.92 -0.30 28.44
CA GLY A 385 -2.17 -0.09 29.18
C GLY A 385 -3.40 -0.01 28.27
N PHE A 386 -4.57 -0.15 28.88
CA PHE A 386 -5.85 0.04 28.19
C PHE A 386 -6.04 1.49 27.77
N ASP A 387 -6.42 1.68 26.52
CA ASP A 387 -6.44 3.00 25.89
C ASP A 387 -7.83 3.43 25.40
N ASP A 388 -8.88 2.74 25.84
CA ASP A 388 -10.26 3.00 25.43
C ASP A 388 -10.42 3.02 23.89
N SER A 389 -11.31 3.85 23.36
CA SER A 389 -11.53 4.05 21.92
C SER A 389 -10.44 4.85 21.21
N ARG A 390 -9.38 5.31 21.89
CA ARG A 390 -8.41 6.25 21.29
C ARG A 390 -7.74 5.72 20.01
N PRO A 391 -7.34 4.44 19.90
CA PRO A 391 -6.78 3.91 18.66
C PRO A 391 -7.77 3.96 17.48
N GLU A 392 -9.02 3.62 17.71
CA GLU A 392 -10.11 3.70 16.74
C GLU A 392 -10.39 5.16 16.36
N ASP A 393 -10.47 6.06 17.35
CA ASP A 393 -10.68 7.49 17.14
C ASP A 393 -9.55 8.14 16.34
N ALA A 394 -8.31 7.69 16.53
CA ALA A 394 -7.16 8.15 15.75
C ALA A 394 -7.28 7.74 14.28
N THR A 395 -7.66 6.48 14.03
CA THR A 395 -7.90 5.94 12.69
C THR A 395 -9.05 6.69 12.00
N LEU A 396 -10.16 6.89 12.69
CA LEU A 396 -11.32 7.67 12.18
C LEU A 396 -10.96 9.12 11.88
N ALA A 397 -10.07 9.72 12.65
CA ALA A 397 -9.58 11.08 12.45
C ALA A 397 -8.50 11.18 11.34
N GLY A 398 -8.11 10.08 10.70
CA GLY A 398 -7.06 10.07 9.68
C GLY A 398 -5.69 10.47 10.25
N SER A 399 -5.33 9.96 11.43
CA SER A 399 -4.08 10.32 12.09
C SER A 399 -3.47 9.16 12.86
N LEU A 400 -2.14 9.10 12.89
CA LEU A 400 -1.45 8.19 13.79
C LEU A 400 -1.71 8.58 15.25
N LEU A 401 -1.91 7.58 16.12
CA LEU A 401 -2.21 7.82 17.53
C LEU A 401 -1.09 8.58 18.23
N LEU A 402 0.18 8.29 17.89
CA LEU A 402 1.34 9.04 18.38
C LEU A 402 1.26 10.55 18.12
N GLN A 403 0.62 10.99 17.03
CA GLN A 403 0.46 12.40 16.70
C GLN A 403 -0.78 13.02 17.34
N ARG A 404 -1.86 12.24 17.43
CA ARG A 404 -3.14 12.70 17.96
C ARG A 404 -3.12 12.84 19.48
N ASP A 405 -2.61 11.82 20.16
CA ASP A 405 -2.50 11.79 21.62
C ASP A 405 -1.20 11.10 22.04
N PRO A 406 -0.09 11.85 22.17
CA PRO A 406 1.19 11.32 22.64
C PRO A 406 1.13 10.74 24.07
N ASN A 407 0.09 11.05 24.84
CA ASN A 407 -0.09 10.58 26.21
C ASN A 407 -0.92 9.30 26.32
N SER A 408 -1.50 8.83 25.22
CA SER A 408 -2.22 7.57 25.16
C SER A 408 -1.33 6.40 25.60
N GLN A 409 -1.95 5.35 26.16
CA GLN A 409 -1.21 4.18 26.62
C GLN A 409 -0.50 3.46 25.47
N VAL A 410 -1.17 3.33 24.32
CA VAL A 410 -0.60 2.73 23.11
C VAL A 410 0.49 3.61 22.52
N ALA A 411 0.33 4.94 22.48
CA ALA A 411 1.38 5.85 21.98
C ALA A 411 2.66 5.78 22.83
N ARG A 412 2.52 5.79 24.15
CA ARG A 412 3.64 5.62 25.09
C ARG A 412 4.28 4.24 24.95
N GLY A 413 3.48 3.19 24.90
CA GLY A 413 3.95 1.82 24.71
C GLY A 413 4.71 1.63 23.40
N ALA A 414 4.19 2.16 22.29
CA ALA A 414 4.86 2.13 20.99
C ALA A 414 6.19 2.90 21.00
N THR A 415 6.26 4.04 21.69
CA THR A 415 7.49 4.82 21.85
C THR A 415 8.53 4.10 22.69
N GLU A 416 8.10 3.43 23.77
CA GLU A 416 8.97 2.62 24.61
C GLU A 416 9.49 1.39 23.86
N LEU A 417 8.62 0.70 23.12
CA LEU A 417 9.02 -0.42 22.27
C LEU A 417 10.01 0.00 21.17
N ALA A 418 9.77 1.13 20.52
CA ALA A 418 10.70 1.72 19.56
C ALA A 418 12.08 1.97 20.20
N ARG A 419 12.13 2.52 21.42
CA ARG A 419 13.39 2.72 22.16
C ARG A 419 14.09 1.39 22.46
N ALA A 420 13.35 0.38 22.89
CA ALA A 420 13.89 -0.95 23.16
C ALA A 420 14.48 -1.59 21.90
N ILE A 421 13.77 -1.50 20.76
CA ILE A 421 14.23 -1.97 19.45
C ILE A 421 15.55 -1.29 19.07
N VAL A 422 15.63 0.04 19.18
CA VAL A 422 16.84 0.80 18.84
C VAL A 422 18.04 0.34 19.68
N GLY A 423 17.85 0.18 21.00
CA GLY A 423 18.92 -0.27 21.89
C GLY A 423 19.37 -1.70 21.58
N LYS A 424 18.42 -2.61 21.35
CA LYS A 424 18.70 -4.04 21.11
C LYS A 424 19.32 -4.32 19.74
N LEU A 425 19.04 -3.49 18.75
CA LEU A 425 19.63 -3.56 17.41
C LEU A 425 20.87 -2.66 17.26
N LYS A 426 21.22 -1.90 18.31
CA LYS A 426 22.34 -0.95 18.32
C LYS A 426 22.32 0.00 17.13
N LEU A 427 21.13 0.50 16.76
CA LEU A 427 21.01 1.29 15.54
C LEU A 427 21.88 2.56 15.61
N ASP A 428 22.02 3.19 16.78
CA ASP A 428 22.82 4.41 16.97
C ASP A 428 24.34 4.19 17.04
N ALA A 429 24.80 2.93 17.08
CA ALA A 429 26.22 2.60 17.10
C ALA A 429 26.77 2.58 15.66
#